data_AF-A0A1H9UR87-F1
#
_entry.id   AF-A0A1H9UR87-F1
#
_cell.length_a   1.000
_cell.length_b   1.000
_cell.length_c   1.000
_cell.angle_alpha   90.00
_cell.angle_beta   90.00
_cell.angle_gamma   90.00
#
_symmetry.space_group_name_H-M   'P 1'
#
loop_
_entity.id
_entity.type
_entity.pdbx_description
1 polymer ?
#
loop_
_entity_poly.entity_id
_entity_poly.type
_entity_poly.pdbx_seq_one_letter_code
_entity_poly.pdbx_strand_id
1 'polypeptide(L)' 'MAQGINKFMLGHQEVDGKECEFHYDRGQYLIIEIVKDVKKQLYKSHNSQEAYKTWNSLIGRKKGFRNDERKKEKK' A
#
# COMPACT_ATOMS: atom_id res chain seq x y z
N MET A 1 -12.39 4.90 -29.31
CA MET A 1 -11.19 5.16 -28.48
C MET A 1 -11.47 4.60 -27.10
N ALA A 2 -10.90 3.45 -26.74
CA ALA A 2 -11.06 2.95 -25.38
C ALA A 2 -10.32 3.92 -24.45
N GLN A 3 -11.05 4.72 -23.68
CA GLN A 3 -10.48 5.37 -22.50
C GLN A 3 -10.17 4.24 -21.51
N GLY A 4 -8.99 3.64 -21.67
CA GLY A 4 -8.56 2.51 -20.87
C GLY A 4 -8.66 2.89 -19.40
N ILE A 5 -9.33 2.05 -18.62
CA ILE A 5 -9.31 2.17 -17.16
C ILE A 5 -7.85 2.00 -16.77
N ASN A 6 -7.22 3.09 -16.34
CA ASN A 6 -5.82 3.10 -15.92
C ASN A 6 -5.67 3.03 -14.39
N LYS A 7 -6.81 3.03 -13.68
CA LYS A 7 -6.90 2.98 -12.24
C LYS A 7 -7.52 1.66 -11.80
N PHE A 8 -6.81 0.90 -10.99
CA PHE A 8 -7.23 -0.38 -10.45
C PHE A 8 -7.12 -0.37 -8.94
N MET A 9 -8.10 -0.98 -8.27
CA MET A 9 -7.97 -1.31 -6.86
C MET A 9 -7.28 -2.67 -6.74
N LEU A 10 -6.11 -2.67 -6.11
CA LEU A 10 -5.27 -3.84 -5.88
C LEU A 10 -5.60 -4.58 -4.59
N GLY A 11 -6.23 -3.89 -3.63
CA GLY A 11 -6.61 -4.46 -2.35
C GLY A 11 -7.50 -3.55 -1.53
N HIS A 12 -8.30 -4.13 -0.67
CA HIS A 12 -9.13 -3.44 0.30
C HIS A 12 -9.12 -4.25 1.60
N GLN A 13 -8.92 -3.60 2.74
CA GLN A 13 -8.85 -4.25 4.04
C GLN A 13 -9.22 -3.28 5.16
N GLU A 14 -10.03 -3.73 6.12
CA GLU A 14 -10.22 -3.01 7.38
C GLU A 14 -9.08 -3.32 8.36
N VAL A 15 -8.45 -2.27 8.89
CA VAL A 15 -7.35 -2.32 9.87
C VAL A 15 -7.68 -1.35 11.01
N ASP A 16 -7.76 -1.85 12.24
CA ASP A 16 -8.05 -1.05 13.45
C ASP A 16 -9.34 -0.19 13.32
N GLY A 17 -10.39 -0.73 12.68
CA GLY A 17 -11.66 -0.02 12.46
C GLY A 17 -11.59 1.09 11.41
N LYS A 18 -10.55 1.08 10.57
CA LYS A 18 -10.38 1.99 9.44
C LYS A 18 -10.26 1.18 8.15
N GLU A 19 -10.97 1.60 7.13
CA GLU A 19 -10.86 0.96 5.82
C GLU A 19 -9.59 1.44 5.13
N CYS A 20 -8.81 0.53 4.58
CA CYS A 20 -7.63 0.86 3.80
C CYS A 20 -7.79 0.28 2.40
N GLU A 21 -7.42 1.05 1.39
CA GLU A 21 -7.47 0.68 -0.01
C GLU A 21 -6.10 0.82 -0.64
N PHE A 22 -5.73 -0.16 -1.47
CA PHE A 22 -4.55 -0.13 -2.29
C PHE A 22 -4.94 0.03 -3.75
N HIS A 23 -4.39 1.03 -4.43
CA HIS A 23 -4.69 1.36 -5.81
C HIS A 23 -3.42 1.41 -6.66
N TYR A 24 -3.58 1.16 -7.95
CA TYR A 24 -2.63 1.50 -8.99
C TYR A 24 -3.28 2.45 -9.98
N ASP A 25 -2.62 3.56 -10.29
CA ASP A 25 -3.06 4.55 -11.26
C ASP A 25 -1.87 4.95 -12.13
N ARG A 26 -1.90 4.60 -13.42
CA ARG A 26 -0.92 5.07 -14.43
C ARG A 26 0.55 5.02 -13.99
N GLY A 27 0.99 3.89 -13.44
CA GLY A 27 2.38 3.72 -12.97
C GLY A 27 2.63 4.16 -11.53
N GLN A 28 1.59 4.61 -10.81
CA GLN A 28 1.67 5.01 -9.41
C GLN A 28 0.84 4.07 -8.54
N TYR A 29 1.47 3.56 -7.50
CA TYR A 29 0.84 2.79 -6.44
C TYR A 29 0.45 3.73 -5.29
N LEU A 30 -0.77 3.61 -4.79
CA LEU A 30 -1.37 4.51 -3.80
C LEU A 30 -2.02 3.68 -2.70
N ILE A 31 -1.72 3.96 -1.44
CA ILE A 31 -2.47 3.39 -0.30
C ILE A 31 -3.25 4.52 0.35
N ILE A 32 -4.55 4.30 0.53
CA ILE A 32 -5.50 5.29 1.06
C ILE A 32 -6.16 4.68 2.29
N GLU A 33 -6.30 5.46 3.35
CA GLU A 33 -7.10 5.16 4.53
C GLU A 33 -8.40 5.95 4.43
N ILE A 34 -9.54 5.31 4.71
CA ILE A 34 -10.86 5.91 4.74
C ILE A 34 -11.31 5.90 6.20
N VAL A 35 -11.50 7.09 6.76
CA VAL A 35 -11.99 7.27 8.13
C VAL A 35 -13.21 8.16 8.07
N LYS A 36 -14.39 7.62 8.40
CA LYS A 36 -15.66 8.36 8.44
C LYS A 36 -15.86 9.21 7.17
N ASP A 37 -15.75 8.58 6.01
CA ASP A 37 -15.87 9.17 4.67
C ASP A 37 -14.67 10.04 4.19
N VAL A 38 -13.70 10.31 5.06
CA VAL A 38 -12.49 11.08 4.68
C VAL A 38 -11.44 10.14 4.11
N LYS A 39 -11.11 10.31 2.83
CA LYS A 39 -10.01 9.60 2.15
C LYS A 39 -8.68 10.30 2.40
N LYS A 40 -7.76 9.61 3.06
CA LYS A 40 -6.41 10.08 3.38
C LYS A 40 -5.38 9.22 2.66
N GLN A 41 -4.58 9.83 1.79
CA GLN A 41 -3.46 9.12 1.16
C GLN A 41 -2.36 8.86 2.19
N LEU A 42 -2.10 7.59 2.49
CA LEU A 42 -1.03 7.17 3.41
C LEU A 42 0.30 6.94 2.69
N TYR A 43 0.25 6.51 1.44
CA TYR A 43 1.45 6.15 0.69
C TYR A 43 1.29 6.40 -0.81
N LYS A 44 2.40 6.72 -1.47
CA LYS A 44 2.50 6.85 -2.93
C LYS A 44 3.89 6.44 -3.39
N SER A 45 3.99 5.57 -4.38
CA SER A 45 5.27 5.20 -5.01
C SER A 45 5.09 4.73 -6.45
N HIS A 46 6.14 4.83 -7.25
CA HIS A 46 6.19 4.17 -8.56
C HIS A 46 6.77 2.74 -8.44
N ASN A 47 7.38 2.41 -7.31
CA ASN A 47 7.96 1.09 -7.05
C ASN A 47 6.89 0.12 -6.54
N SER A 48 6.61 -0.91 -7.34
CA SER A 48 5.63 -1.94 -7.01
C SER A 48 6.03 -2.74 -5.77
N GLN A 49 7.29 -3.16 -5.67
CA GLN A 49 7.78 -3.99 -4.57
C GLN A 49 7.64 -3.29 -3.22
N GLU A 50 8.03 -2.01 -3.16
CA GLU A 50 7.89 -1.23 -1.93
C GLU A 50 6.42 -0.98 -1.59
N ALA A 51 5.57 -0.70 -2.58
CA ALA A 51 4.15 -0.51 -2.35
C ALA A 51 3.48 -1.77 -1.79
N TYR A 52 3.79 -2.94 -2.34
CA TYR A 52 3.31 -4.21 -1.81
C TYR A 52 3.90 -4.51 -0.42
N LYS A 53 5.17 -4.17 -0.14
CA LYS A 53 5.76 -4.33 1.20
C LYS A 53 5.01 -3.47 2.22
N THR A 54 4.79 -2.19 1.91
CA THR A 54 4.03 -1.26 2.76
C THR A 54 2.59 -1.72 2.97
N TRP A 55 1.90 -2.12 1.90
CA TRP A 55 0.53 -2.66 2.00
C TRP A 55 0.47 -3.88 2.92
N ASN A 56 1.37 -4.84 2.74
CA ASN A 56 1.43 -6.06 3.57
C ASN A 56 1.74 -5.74 5.04
N SER A 57 2.61 -4.77 5.32
CA SER A 57 2.90 -4.30 6.67
C SER A 57 1.69 -3.62 7.31
N LEU A 58 0.95 -2.82 6.53
CA LEU A 58 -0.23 -2.09 6.99
C LEU A 58 -1.39 -3.02 7.32
N ILE A 59 -1.65 -4.05 6.50
CA ILE A 59 -2.71 -5.04 6.76
C ILE A 59 -2.32 -6.12 7.78
N GLY A 60 -1.19 -5.96 8.47
CA GLY A 60 -0.79 -6.84 9.57
C GLY A 60 -0.51 -8.29 9.15
N ARG A 61 -0.20 -8.57 7.88
CA ARG A 61 0.15 -9.93 7.42
C ARG A 61 1.49 -10.37 8.01
N LYS A 62 1.48 -10.86 9.26
CA LYS A 62 2.55 -11.67 9.88
C LYS A 62 2.60 -13.06 9.23
N LYS A 63 2.93 -13.13 7.94
CA LYS A 63 3.40 -14.38 7.32
C LYS A 63 4.76 -14.11 6.69
N GLY A 64 5.81 -14.31 7.49
CA GLY A 64 7.07 -14.86 6.97
C GLY A 64 8.18 -13.92 6.49
N PHE A 65 8.08 -12.58 6.53
CA PHE A 65 9.23 -11.72 6.22
C PHE A 65 9.92 -11.21 7.50
N ARG A 66 10.41 -12.14 8.31
CA ARG A 66 11.67 -11.92 9.04
C ARG A 66 12.77 -12.15 8.03
N ASN A 67 13.16 -11.11 7.28
CA ASN A 67 14.49 -11.11 6.70
C ASN A 67 15.06 -9.69 6.73
N ASP A 68 16.00 -9.54 7.66
CA ASP A 68 17.24 -8.79 7.51
C ASP A 68 17.17 -7.34 7.00
N GLU A 69 16.98 -6.38 7.92
CA GLU A 69 17.56 -5.04 7.75
C GLU A 69 18.16 -4.53 9.08
N ARG A 70 18.83 -5.45 9.80
CA ARG A 70 19.73 -5.09 10.90
C ARG A 70 21.17 -5.02 10.36
N LYS A 71 21.43 -4.11 9.42
CA LYS A 71 22.79 -3.70 9.05
C LYS A 71 22.85 -2.27 8.51
N LYS A 72 22.52 -1.32 9.37
CA LYS A 72 23.17 -0.01 9.40
C LYS A 72 23.76 0.21 10.79
N GLU A 73 24.68 -0.67 11.18
CA GLU A 73 25.68 -0.26 12.16
C GLU A 73 26.82 0.42 11.40
N LYS A 74 26.91 1.70 11.75
CA LYS A 74 27.96 2.67 11.44
C LYS A 74 29.33 2.01 11.31
N LYS A 75 30.00 2.25 10.20
CA LYS A 75 31.47 2.18 10.15
C LYS A 75 32.03 3.56 10.48
#